data_AF-A0A2M7UK45-F1
#
_entry.id   AF-A0A2M7UK45-F1
#
_cell.length_a   1.000
_cell.length_b   1.000
_cell.length_c   1.000
_cell.angle_alpha   90.00
_cell.angle_beta   90.00
_cell.angle_gamma   90.00
#
_symmetry.space_group_name_H-M   'P 1'
#
loop_
_entity.id
_entity.type
_entity.pdbx_description
1 polymer ?
#
loop_
_entity_poly.entity_id
_entity_poly.type
_entity_poly.pdbx_seq_one_letter_code
_entity_poly.pdbx_strand_id
1 'polypeptide(L)'
;PKAEVLITFKKESASFDLSIRADKNITKIDNLLSKIPAQVIRIEAAKNGDFPATGERYLEEKAKGVITVYNAYSSSPQGLVQNTRFLSAETGRLFRTAKSVVIPGAKIDGGKIVASSIDIEVEADQPGPDYNISASNFTIPGFQGGPKYSGFYGKSNSPMRGGAIGKMKVVLKEDLDKAQAEVVGALKLELDQNLKNQIPNNFKLLDGSAKEGAPEISFSRQAGEASDGFTINAKSQNTAVVFSEQYINELADQKIISSSGQNAIVVPGSRKITYNSWQTDFNKGGIDMNVNVSQDITQNINIESLRQDLVGKNETEIRRVLSKMQEIQDAKVTFWPFWVRGMPLRADKINVLLLDDTAQTP
;
A
#
# COMPACT_ATOMS: atom_id res chain seq x y z
N PRO A 1 35.34 -66.27 -4.05
CA PRO A 1 34.62 -65.49 -5.08
C PRO A 1 33.76 -64.43 -4.39
N LYS A 2 33.53 -63.30 -5.05
CA LYS A 2 32.60 -62.23 -4.66
C LYS A 2 31.61 -62.00 -5.80
N ALA A 3 30.42 -61.52 -5.46
CA ALA A 3 29.45 -61.08 -6.45
C ALA A 3 28.92 -59.70 -6.06
N GLU A 4 28.60 -58.91 -7.07
CA GLU A 4 27.95 -57.62 -6.92
C GLU A 4 26.67 -57.60 -7.75
N VAL A 5 25.59 -57.14 -7.14
CA VAL A 5 24.27 -56.98 -7.77
C VAL A 5 23.91 -55.50 -7.68
N LEU A 6 23.94 -54.83 -8.83
CA LEU A 6 23.45 -53.47 -8.96
C LEU A 6 21.97 -53.54 -9.32
N ILE A 7 21.11 -52.91 -8.54
CA ILE A 7 19.65 -52.91 -8.75
C ILE A 7 19.21 -51.50 -9.09
N THR A 8 18.49 -51.38 -10.21
CA THR A 8 17.76 -50.18 -10.60
C THR A 8 16.29 -50.44 -10.33
N PHE A 9 15.68 -49.65 -9.45
CA PHE A 9 14.28 -49.81 -9.12
C PHE A 9 13.36 -49.25 -10.20
N LYS A 10 12.19 -49.89 -10.32
CA LYS A 10 11.08 -49.32 -11.05
C LYS A 10 10.55 -48.11 -10.28
N LYS A 11 10.46 -46.99 -11.00
CA LYS A 11 9.81 -45.76 -10.52
C LYS A 11 8.35 -45.76 -10.99
N GLU A 12 7.45 -45.43 -10.09
CA GLU A 12 6.04 -45.21 -10.41
C GLU A 12 5.68 -43.77 -10.04
N SER A 13 5.03 -43.05 -10.95
CA SER A 13 4.60 -41.69 -10.67
C SER A 13 3.23 -41.73 -10.00
N ALA A 14 3.18 -41.37 -8.71
CA ALA A 14 1.94 -41.13 -8.00
C ALA A 14 1.48 -39.69 -8.24
N SER A 15 0.19 -39.48 -8.51
CA SER A 15 -0.40 -38.15 -8.61
C SER A 15 -1.77 -38.14 -7.94
N PHE A 16 -2.06 -37.08 -7.20
CA PHE A 16 -3.33 -36.89 -6.51
C PHE A 16 -3.61 -35.42 -6.28
N ASP A 17 -4.90 -35.10 -6.14
CA ASP A 17 -5.37 -33.77 -5.80
C ASP A 17 -5.57 -33.62 -4.29
N LEU A 18 -5.21 -32.45 -3.76
CA LEU A 18 -5.45 -32.03 -2.39
C LEU A 18 -6.23 -30.72 -2.39
N SER A 19 -7.34 -30.70 -1.66
CA SER A 19 -8.03 -29.47 -1.28
C SER A 19 -7.56 -29.06 0.11
N ILE A 20 -6.81 -27.96 0.18
CA ILE A 20 -6.11 -27.50 1.38
C ILE A 20 -6.69 -26.15 1.80
N ARG A 21 -6.76 -25.92 3.12
CA ARG A 21 -7.00 -24.57 3.67
C ARG A 21 -5.82 -24.13 4.51
N ALA A 22 -5.09 -23.11 4.07
CA ALA A 22 -4.13 -22.43 4.92
C ALA A 22 -4.84 -21.34 5.72
N ASP A 23 -4.65 -21.29 7.04
CA ASP A 23 -5.39 -20.36 7.90
C ASP A 23 -4.50 -19.84 9.03
N LYS A 24 -4.54 -18.52 9.30
CA LYS A 24 -3.70 -17.89 10.33
C LYS A 24 -3.97 -18.40 11.75
N ASN A 25 -5.15 -18.99 11.99
CA ASN A 25 -5.54 -19.49 13.31
C ASN A 25 -5.08 -20.94 13.53
N ILE A 26 -4.51 -21.57 12.51
CA ILE A 26 -3.98 -22.94 12.58
C ILE A 26 -2.49 -22.85 12.88
N THR A 27 -2.04 -23.51 13.96
CA THR A 27 -0.64 -23.46 14.41
C THR A 27 0.17 -24.72 14.04
N LYS A 28 -0.51 -25.80 13.64
CA LYS A 28 0.07 -27.07 13.20
C LYS A 28 -0.81 -27.68 12.10
N ILE A 29 -0.24 -28.57 11.29
CA ILE A 29 -0.99 -29.27 10.25
C ILE A 29 -2.10 -30.12 10.87
N ASP A 30 -3.31 -30.01 10.31
CA ASP A 30 -4.43 -30.91 10.56
C ASP A 30 -4.64 -31.78 9.30
N ASN A 31 -4.16 -33.02 9.39
CA ASN A 31 -4.19 -33.97 8.27
C ASN A 31 -5.60 -34.45 7.93
N LEU A 32 -6.52 -34.48 8.90
CA LEU A 32 -7.89 -34.95 8.70
C LEU A 32 -8.71 -33.90 7.92
N LEU A 33 -8.51 -32.63 8.27
CA LEU A 33 -9.21 -31.52 7.63
C LEU A 33 -8.42 -30.86 6.51
N SER A 34 -7.21 -31.36 6.21
CA SER A 34 -6.28 -30.79 5.23
C SER A 34 -6.05 -29.29 5.46
N LYS A 35 -5.82 -28.91 6.73
CA LYS A 35 -5.55 -27.51 7.10
C LYS A 35 -4.09 -27.31 7.46
N ILE A 36 -3.53 -26.20 7.02
CA ILE A 36 -2.13 -25.83 7.27
C ILE A 36 -2.04 -24.43 7.89
N PRO A 37 -0.96 -24.13 8.62
CA PRO A 37 -0.70 -22.77 9.08
C PRO A 37 -0.52 -21.78 7.92
N ALA A 38 -1.10 -20.59 8.06
CA ALA A 38 -0.79 -19.42 7.23
C ALA A 38 -0.24 -18.28 8.10
N GLN A 39 0.43 -17.33 7.48
CA GLN A 39 0.83 -16.07 8.09
C GLN A 39 0.23 -14.89 7.32
N VAL A 40 -0.18 -13.86 8.05
CA VAL A 40 -0.64 -12.60 7.48
C VAL A 40 0.46 -11.56 7.67
N ILE A 41 1.03 -11.10 6.57
CA ILE A 41 2.03 -10.04 6.56
C ILE A 41 1.31 -8.73 6.26
N ARG A 42 1.59 -7.69 7.05
CA ARG A 42 1.08 -6.33 6.84
C ARG A 42 2.25 -5.37 6.73
N ILE A 43 2.30 -4.65 5.62
CA ILE A 43 3.33 -3.65 5.36
C ILE A 43 2.63 -2.31 5.28
N GLU A 44 3.12 -1.36 6.06
CA GLU A 44 2.69 0.04 5.98
C GLU A 44 3.86 0.88 5.47
N ALA A 45 3.55 1.86 4.63
CA ALA A 45 4.49 2.89 4.23
C ALA A 45 3.76 4.23 4.08
N ALA A 46 4.52 5.31 4.20
CA ALA A 46 4.04 6.66 3.98
C ALA A 46 5.05 7.45 3.13
N LYS A 47 4.52 8.27 2.22
CA LYS A 47 5.30 9.19 1.39
C LYS A 47 4.71 10.58 1.46
N ASN A 48 5.58 11.57 1.39
CA ASN A 48 5.22 12.95 1.22
C ASN A 48 6.01 13.56 0.06
N GLY A 49 5.54 14.69 -0.43
CA GLY A 49 6.22 15.48 -1.45
C GLY A 49 5.67 16.89 -1.52
N ASP A 50 6.54 17.82 -1.89
CA ASP A 50 6.20 19.23 -2.12
C ASP A 50 6.18 19.51 -3.63
N PHE A 51 5.11 20.16 -4.09
CA PHE A 51 4.86 20.42 -5.50
C PHE A 51 4.56 21.90 -5.73
N PRO A 52 5.10 22.50 -6.81
CA PRO A 52 4.79 23.88 -7.15
C PRO A 52 3.36 23.99 -7.71
N ALA A 53 2.69 25.09 -7.41
CA ALA A 53 1.46 25.47 -8.11
C ALA A 53 1.82 26.07 -9.47
N THR A 54 1.09 25.66 -10.52
CA THR A 54 1.34 26.11 -11.90
C THR A 54 0.27 27.05 -12.45
N GLY A 55 -0.90 27.11 -11.81
CA GLY A 55 -1.96 28.02 -12.19
C GLY A 55 -1.61 29.46 -11.88
N GLU A 56 -2.09 30.38 -12.73
CA GLU A 56 -2.04 31.81 -12.47
C GLU A 56 -3.47 32.36 -12.41
N ARG A 57 -3.75 33.18 -11.40
CA ARG A 57 -4.97 33.97 -11.31
C ARG A 57 -4.61 35.43 -11.07
N TYR A 58 -5.28 36.33 -11.79
CA TYR A 58 -5.19 37.76 -11.51
C TYR A 58 -6.21 38.12 -10.45
N LEU A 59 -5.76 38.78 -9.37
CA LEU A 59 -6.61 39.30 -8.30
C LEU A 59 -6.82 40.80 -8.48
N GLU A 60 -8.06 41.24 -8.24
CA GLU A 60 -8.45 42.65 -8.14
C GLU A 60 -9.41 42.81 -6.95
N GLU A 61 -8.86 42.74 -5.74
CA GLU A 61 -9.62 42.83 -4.50
C GLU A 61 -9.44 44.19 -3.82
N LYS A 62 -10.54 44.73 -3.32
CA LYS A 62 -10.58 46.03 -2.63
C LYS A 62 -10.57 45.82 -1.13
N ALA A 63 -9.76 46.61 -0.43
CA ALA A 63 -9.73 46.57 1.02
C ALA A 63 -11.08 47.02 1.62
N LYS A 64 -11.53 46.32 2.65
CA LYS A 64 -12.79 46.60 3.36
C LYS A 64 -12.54 46.79 4.84
N GLY A 65 -13.46 47.51 5.49
CA GLY A 65 -13.51 47.58 6.94
C GLY A 65 -14.66 48.46 7.41
N VAL A 66 -14.67 48.74 8.71
CA VAL A 66 -15.73 49.50 9.37
C VAL A 66 -15.16 50.81 9.88
N ILE A 67 -15.88 51.90 9.64
CA ILE A 67 -15.60 53.21 10.24
C ILE A 67 -16.79 53.65 11.07
N THR A 68 -16.52 54.23 12.23
CA THR A 68 -17.50 54.97 13.02
C THR A 68 -17.53 56.40 12.52
N VAL A 69 -18.67 56.84 11.98
CA VAL A 69 -18.85 58.19 11.44
C VAL A 69 -19.59 59.05 12.44
N TYR A 70 -19.02 60.21 12.75
CA TYR A 70 -19.49 61.16 13.75
C TYR A 70 -20.12 62.38 13.11
N ASN A 71 -21.22 62.83 13.71
CA ASN A 71 -21.79 64.17 13.52
C ASN A 71 -21.55 64.98 14.79
N ALA A 72 -20.60 65.91 14.71
CA ALA A 72 -20.32 66.94 15.71
C ALA A 72 -20.66 68.34 15.17
N TYR A 73 -21.46 68.42 14.11
CA TYR A 73 -21.79 69.68 13.42
C TYR A 73 -23.14 70.26 13.86
N SER A 74 -24.21 69.47 13.80
CA SER A 74 -25.57 69.95 14.09
C SER A 74 -26.51 68.85 14.59
N SER A 75 -27.61 69.24 15.23
CA SER A 75 -28.66 68.33 15.68
C SER A 75 -29.54 67.79 14.57
N SER A 76 -29.34 68.20 13.32
CA SER A 76 -30.01 67.61 12.17
C SER A 76 -29.29 66.33 11.73
N PRO A 77 -30.02 65.24 11.46
CA PRO A 77 -29.43 64.06 10.83
C PRO A 77 -28.81 64.39 9.46
N GLN A 78 -27.74 63.68 9.10
CA GLN A 78 -27.06 63.86 7.82
C GLN A 78 -27.10 62.55 7.02
N GLY A 79 -27.82 62.57 5.91
CA GLY A 79 -27.78 61.48 4.93
C GLY A 79 -26.46 61.48 4.16
N LEU A 80 -25.84 60.32 4.03
CA LEU A 80 -24.76 60.03 3.10
C LEU A 80 -25.29 59.05 2.06
N VAL A 81 -25.11 59.37 0.79
CA VAL A 81 -25.49 58.47 -0.31
C VAL A 81 -24.47 57.35 -0.45
N GLN A 82 -24.88 56.25 -1.07
CA GLN A 82 -23.94 55.21 -1.52
C GLN A 82 -22.76 55.84 -2.28
N ASN A 83 -21.55 55.28 -2.11
CA ASN A 83 -20.31 55.78 -2.70
C ASN A 83 -19.81 57.15 -2.18
N THR A 84 -20.36 57.66 -1.08
CA THR A 84 -19.78 58.80 -0.35
C THR A 84 -18.34 58.49 0.03
N ARG A 85 -17.45 59.45 -0.24
CA ARG A 85 -16.00 59.34 -0.11
C ARG A 85 -15.53 59.64 1.31
N PHE A 86 -14.64 58.80 1.80
CA PHE A 86 -13.91 58.95 3.05
C PHE A 86 -12.42 58.91 2.76
N LEU A 87 -11.70 59.99 3.08
CA LEU A 87 -10.26 60.11 2.84
C LEU A 87 -9.51 59.87 4.15
N SER A 88 -8.69 58.82 4.19
CA SER A 88 -7.80 58.54 5.32
C SER A 88 -6.81 59.70 5.50
N ALA A 89 -6.74 60.25 6.71
CA ALA A 89 -5.88 61.38 7.03
C ALA A 89 -4.40 60.98 7.00
N GLU A 90 -4.07 59.76 7.44
CA GLU A 90 -2.71 59.28 7.58
C GLU A 90 -2.11 58.80 6.26
N THR A 91 -2.92 58.22 5.36
CA THR A 91 -2.43 57.59 4.12
C THR A 91 -2.92 58.25 2.83
N GLY A 92 -3.91 59.14 2.91
CA GLY A 92 -4.55 59.73 1.74
C GLY A 92 -5.37 58.72 0.90
N ARG A 93 -5.58 57.50 1.39
CA ARG A 93 -6.35 56.47 0.68
C ARG A 93 -7.85 56.73 0.78
N LEU A 94 -8.52 56.57 -0.35
CA LEU A 94 -9.94 56.86 -0.51
C LEU A 94 -10.78 55.59 -0.30
N PHE A 95 -11.78 55.67 0.56
CA PHE A 95 -12.76 54.63 0.81
C PHE A 95 -14.16 55.16 0.54
N ARG A 96 -15.11 54.24 0.29
CA ARG A 96 -16.48 54.55 -0.10
C ARG A 96 -17.46 53.76 0.72
N THR A 97 -18.54 54.40 1.16
CA THR A 97 -19.64 53.68 1.82
C THR A 97 -20.34 52.74 0.84
N ALA A 98 -20.54 51.49 1.26
CA ALA A 98 -21.18 50.47 0.44
C ALA A 98 -22.67 50.72 0.21
N LYS A 99 -23.33 51.46 1.12
CA LYS A 99 -24.77 51.75 1.11
C LYS A 99 -25.03 53.19 1.56
N SER A 100 -26.23 53.70 1.27
CA SER A 100 -26.70 54.95 1.84
C SER A 100 -26.95 54.79 3.34
N VAL A 101 -26.54 55.78 4.13
CA VAL A 101 -26.61 55.76 5.61
C VAL A 101 -27.03 57.12 6.12
N VAL A 102 -27.69 57.18 7.27
CA VAL A 102 -28.08 58.45 7.91
C VAL A 102 -27.35 58.54 9.25
N ILE A 103 -26.44 59.51 9.36
CA ILE A 103 -25.75 59.79 10.61
C ILE A 103 -26.73 60.54 11.52
N PRO A 104 -26.95 60.07 12.77
CA PRO A 104 -27.84 60.76 13.69
C PRO A 104 -27.39 62.21 13.96
N GLY A 105 -28.35 63.08 14.28
CA GLY A 105 -28.06 64.45 14.71
C GLY A 105 -27.25 64.48 16.01
N ALA A 106 -26.35 65.44 16.14
CA ALA A 106 -25.61 65.68 17.39
C ALA A 106 -26.56 66.11 18.52
N LYS A 107 -26.29 65.68 19.76
CA LYS A 107 -27.08 66.09 20.93
C LYS A 107 -26.56 67.43 21.47
N ILE A 108 -27.45 68.23 22.04
CA ILE A 108 -27.07 69.44 22.78
C ILE A 108 -27.28 69.15 24.26
N ASP A 109 -26.19 69.18 25.02
CA ASP A 109 -26.21 69.02 26.46
C ASP A 109 -25.49 70.20 27.12
N GLY A 110 -26.19 70.95 27.97
CA GLY A 110 -25.66 72.16 28.62
C GLY A 110 -25.11 73.22 27.65
N GLY A 111 -25.66 73.33 26.43
CA GLY A 111 -25.20 74.25 25.39
C GLY A 111 -23.94 73.79 24.63
N LYS A 112 -23.45 72.56 24.89
CA LYS A 112 -22.33 71.94 24.17
C LYS A 112 -22.83 70.87 23.20
N ILE A 113 -22.17 70.77 22.05
CA ILE A 113 -22.44 69.72 21.06
C ILE A 113 -21.79 68.42 21.54
N VAL A 114 -22.60 67.38 21.73
CA VAL A 114 -22.16 66.01 21.97
C VAL A 114 -22.36 65.24 20.68
N ALA A 115 -21.25 64.74 20.11
CA ALA A 115 -21.28 64.06 18.83
C ALA A 115 -22.13 62.79 18.89
N SER A 116 -22.94 62.58 17.86
CA SER A 116 -23.61 61.30 17.62
C SER A 116 -22.87 60.53 16.55
N SER A 117 -22.96 59.21 16.54
CA SER A 117 -22.23 58.37 15.59
C SER A 117 -22.98 57.15 15.11
N ILE A 118 -22.49 56.57 14.02
CA ILE A 118 -22.96 55.29 13.47
C ILE A 118 -21.77 54.54 12.85
N ASP A 119 -21.74 53.22 12.98
CA ASP A 119 -20.77 52.36 12.32
C ASP A 119 -21.24 52.01 10.91
N ILE A 120 -20.35 52.13 9.93
CA ILE A 120 -20.64 51.84 8.52
C ILE A 120 -19.52 51.03 7.89
N GLU A 121 -19.90 50.15 6.96
CA GLU A 121 -18.96 49.43 6.12
C GLU A 121 -18.47 50.30 4.97
N VAL A 122 -17.15 50.31 4.76
CA VAL A 122 -16.50 50.99 3.66
C VAL A 122 -15.61 50.04 2.87
N GLU A 123 -15.49 50.33 1.57
CA GLU A 123 -14.63 49.62 0.63
C GLU A 123 -13.68 50.62 -0.06
N ALA A 124 -12.46 50.19 -0.36
CA ALA A 124 -11.45 50.98 -1.07
C ALA A 124 -11.94 51.44 -2.45
N ASP A 125 -11.50 52.63 -2.87
CA ASP A 125 -11.80 53.15 -4.20
C ASP A 125 -11.22 52.27 -5.32
N GLN A 126 -9.98 51.80 -5.12
CA GLN A 126 -9.26 50.93 -6.05
C GLN A 126 -8.79 49.64 -5.36
N PRO A 127 -8.63 48.54 -6.11
CA PRO A 127 -8.00 47.34 -5.59
C PRO A 127 -6.51 47.58 -5.29
N GLY A 128 -5.93 46.73 -4.47
CA GLY A 128 -4.48 46.71 -4.22
C GLY A 128 -4.07 46.78 -2.74
N PRO A 129 -2.84 46.29 -2.44
CA PRO A 129 -2.34 46.19 -1.07
C PRO A 129 -2.16 47.55 -0.40
N ASP A 130 -1.97 48.59 -1.20
CA ASP A 130 -1.88 49.99 -0.81
C ASP A 130 -3.08 50.52 -0.01
N TYR A 131 -4.24 49.87 -0.09
CA TYR A 131 -5.44 50.21 0.66
C TYR A 131 -5.60 49.38 1.95
N ASN A 132 -4.67 48.47 2.26
CA ASN A 132 -4.61 47.78 3.56
C ASN A 132 -3.96 48.67 4.61
N ILE A 133 -4.73 49.61 5.13
CA ILE A 133 -4.25 50.62 6.09
C ILE A 133 -4.56 50.24 7.54
N SER A 134 -3.75 50.72 8.48
CA SER A 134 -4.04 50.62 9.91
C SER A 134 -5.28 51.44 10.31
N ALA A 135 -5.68 51.37 11.57
CA ALA A 135 -6.70 52.26 12.14
C ALA A 135 -6.36 53.73 11.83
N SER A 136 -7.35 54.50 11.40
CA SER A 136 -7.14 55.80 10.74
C SER A 136 -8.32 56.73 11.03
N ASN A 137 -8.06 58.04 10.95
CA ASN A 137 -9.11 59.04 10.91
C ASN A 137 -9.49 59.35 9.46
N PHE A 138 -10.75 59.65 9.23
CA PHE A 138 -11.29 59.88 7.90
C PHE A 138 -12.00 61.24 7.82
N THR A 139 -11.73 61.96 6.75
CA THR A 139 -12.50 63.16 6.39
C THR A 139 -13.48 62.83 5.27
N ILE A 140 -14.50 63.67 5.08
CA ILE A 140 -15.45 63.56 3.97
C ILE A 140 -15.13 64.67 2.97
N PRO A 141 -14.36 64.40 1.89
CA PRO A 141 -13.95 65.45 0.95
C PRO A 141 -15.12 66.19 0.29
N GLY A 142 -16.28 65.54 0.16
CA GLY A 142 -17.50 66.17 -0.37
C GLY A 142 -18.04 67.32 0.47
N PHE A 143 -17.59 67.50 1.71
CA PHE A 143 -17.94 68.63 2.56
C PHE A 143 -16.89 69.75 2.59
N GLN A 144 -15.73 69.55 1.93
CA GLN A 144 -14.63 70.51 1.91
C GLN A 144 -15.08 71.88 1.39
N GLY A 145 -14.58 72.96 2.01
CA GLY A 145 -14.96 74.33 1.69
C GLY A 145 -16.25 74.82 2.38
N GLY A 146 -16.95 73.94 3.09
CA GLY A 146 -18.13 74.28 3.89
C GLY A 146 -17.95 74.04 5.40
N PRO A 147 -18.84 74.59 6.23
CA PRO A 147 -18.77 74.47 7.70
C PRO A 147 -19.00 73.03 8.20
N LYS A 148 -19.53 72.15 7.35
CA LYS A 148 -19.70 70.71 7.64
C LYS A 148 -18.37 69.95 7.68
N TYR A 149 -17.33 70.41 6.99
CA TYR A 149 -16.08 69.66 6.84
C TYR A 149 -15.38 69.37 8.17
N SER A 150 -15.39 70.33 9.10
CA SER A 150 -14.81 70.17 10.43
C SER A 150 -15.70 69.42 11.41
N GLY A 151 -17.00 69.31 11.12
CA GLY A 151 -18.00 68.74 12.03
C GLY A 151 -18.45 67.32 11.68
N PHE A 152 -18.09 66.78 10.52
CA PHE A 152 -18.33 65.38 10.16
C PHE A 152 -17.03 64.67 9.84
N TYR A 153 -16.74 63.59 10.55
CA TYR A 153 -15.52 62.80 10.39
C TYR A 153 -15.77 61.33 10.68
N GLY A 154 -14.90 60.46 10.18
CA GLY A 154 -14.91 59.03 10.47
C GLY A 154 -13.68 58.62 11.26
N LYS A 155 -13.77 57.50 11.98
CA LYS A 155 -12.64 56.85 12.63
C LYS A 155 -12.78 55.34 12.52
N SER A 156 -11.73 54.65 12.12
CA SER A 156 -11.66 53.20 12.30
C SER A 156 -10.89 52.86 13.57
N ASN A 157 -11.37 51.85 14.30
CA ASN A 157 -10.62 51.25 15.42
C ASN A 157 -9.89 49.97 14.99
N SER A 158 -10.21 49.45 13.81
CA SER A 158 -9.60 48.26 13.19
C SER A 158 -8.97 48.63 11.84
N PRO A 159 -7.95 47.89 11.38
CA PRO A 159 -7.35 48.09 10.06
C PRO A 159 -8.33 47.77 8.92
N MET A 160 -8.13 48.42 7.77
CA MET A 160 -8.73 48.02 6.50
C MET A 160 -7.91 46.86 5.92
N ARG A 161 -8.57 45.80 5.42
CA ARG A 161 -7.91 44.57 4.97
C ARG A 161 -8.54 44.01 3.70
N GLY A 162 -7.81 43.14 3.00
CA GLY A 162 -8.30 42.42 1.81
C GLY A 162 -8.05 43.12 0.48
N GLY A 163 -7.29 44.22 0.45
CA GLY A 163 -6.82 44.84 -0.78
C GLY A 163 -5.71 44.02 -1.42
N ALA A 164 -5.88 43.60 -2.67
CA ALA A 164 -4.88 42.88 -3.45
C ALA A 164 -5.01 43.21 -4.94
N ILE A 165 -3.89 43.35 -5.64
CA ILE A 165 -3.87 43.52 -7.10
C ILE A 165 -2.64 42.82 -7.67
N GLY A 166 -2.83 42.02 -8.72
CA GLY A 166 -1.71 41.37 -9.43
C GLY A 166 -1.92 39.88 -9.70
N LYS A 167 -0.92 39.28 -10.35
CA LYS A 167 -0.87 37.83 -10.59
C LYS A 167 -0.48 37.08 -9.33
N MET A 168 -1.19 36.01 -9.04
CA MET A 168 -0.88 35.08 -7.96
C MET A 168 -0.94 33.66 -8.47
N LYS A 169 -0.07 32.79 -7.92
CA LYS A 169 -0.14 31.37 -8.19
C LYS A 169 -1.35 30.75 -7.49
N VAL A 170 -2.00 29.83 -8.21
CA VAL A 170 -3.12 29.06 -7.69
C VAL A 170 -2.90 27.59 -7.98
N VAL A 171 -3.28 26.75 -7.03
CA VAL A 171 -3.20 25.29 -7.19
C VAL A 171 -4.23 24.84 -8.22
N LEU A 172 -3.79 24.22 -9.31
CA LEU A 172 -4.71 23.64 -10.29
C LEU A 172 -5.11 22.22 -9.89
N LYS A 173 -6.25 21.76 -10.41
CA LYS A 173 -6.67 20.37 -10.20
C LYS A 173 -5.67 19.39 -10.84
N GLU A 174 -5.13 19.77 -12.00
CA GLU A 174 -4.10 19.03 -12.72
C GLU A 174 -2.78 18.93 -11.94
N ASP A 175 -2.44 19.94 -11.13
CA ASP A 175 -1.26 19.90 -10.26
C ASP A 175 -1.45 18.83 -9.17
N LEU A 176 -2.61 18.82 -8.52
CA LEU A 176 -2.96 17.84 -7.49
C LEU A 176 -2.98 16.41 -8.06
N ASP A 177 -3.56 16.22 -9.24
CA ASP A 177 -3.68 14.91 -9.87
C ASP A 177 -2.31 14.34 -10.30
N LYS A 178 -1.41 15.20 -10.81
CA LYS A 178 -0.03 14.81 -11.13
C LYS A 178 0.76 14.43 -9.88
N ALA A 179 0.70 15.27 -8.84
CA ALA A 179 1.35 15.02 -7.57
C ALA A 179 0.85 13.70 -6.94
N GLN A 180 -0.46 13.46 -7.00
CA GLN A 180 -1.05 12.20 -6.55
C GLN A 180 -0.52 10.99 -7.32
N ALA A 181 -0.51 11.04 -8.65
CA ALA A 181 -0.03 9.93 -9.47
C ALA A 181 1.44 9.60 -9.19
N GLU A 182 2.29 10.62 -9.04
CA GLU A 182 3.71 10.46 -8.75
C GLU A 182 3.94 9.83 -7.36
N VAL A 183 3.33 10.41 -6.32
CA VAL A 183 3.54 9.96 -4.93
C VAL A 183 2.91 8.60 -4.67
N VAL A 184 1.72 8.33 -5.21
CA VAL A 184 1.07 7.01 -5.08
C VAL A 184 1.86 5.95 -5.86
N GLY A 185 2.39 6.27 -7.04
CA GLY A 185 3.26 5.37 -7.80
C GLY A 185 4.52 5.00 -7.03
N ALA A 186 5.20 5.98 -6.44
CA ALA A 186 6.38 5.74 -5.61
C ALA A 186 6.06 4.94 -4.35
N LEU A 187 4.94 5.25 -3.67
CA LEU A 187 4.47 4.52 -2.49
C LEU A 187 4.18 3.05 -2.81
N LYS A 188 3.55 2.77 -3.96
CA LYS A 188 3.28 1.41 -4.42
C LYS A 188 4.57 0.60 -4.63
N LEU A 189 5.55 1.17 -5.32
CA LEU A 189 6.84 0.52 -5.54
C LEU A 189 7.55 0.17 -4.21
N GLU A 190 7.52 1.08 -3.24
CA GLU A 190 8.10 0.85 -1.93
C GLU A 190 7.37 -0.25 -1.16
N LEU A 191 6.03 -0.24 -1.15
CA LEU A 191 5.23 -1.28 -0.51
C LEU A 191 5.48 -2.67 -1.11
N ASP A 192 5.60 -2.76 -2.43
CA ASP A 192 5.87 -4.02 -3.14
C ASP A 192 7.27 -4.56 -2.81
N GLN A 193 8.28 -3.68 -2.75
CA GLN A 193 9.63 -4.04 -2.34
C GLN A 193 9.68 -4.50 -0.88
N ASN A 194 9.04 -3.74 0.02
CA ASN A 194 8.98 -4.08 1.44
C ASN A 194 8.24 -5.40 1.68
N LEU A 195 7.16 -5.66 0.93
CA LEU A 195 6.45 -6.93 1.00
C LEU A 195 7.34 -8.11 0.58
N LYS A 196 8.04 -7.99 -0.56
CA LYS A 196 8.99 -9.03 -1.02
C LYS A 196 10.10 -9.29 0.00
N ASN A 197 10.62 -8.25 0.64
CA ASN A 197 11.69 -8.37 1.62
C ASN A 197 11.24 -8.98 2.96
N GLN A 198 9.96 -8.85 3.32
CA GLN A 198 9.42 -9.41 4.57
C GLN A 198 8.93 -10.86 4.44
N ILE A 199 8.68 -11.35 3.22
CA ILE A 199 8.27 -12.76 3.03
C ILE A 199 9.47 -13.67 3.30
N PRO A 200 9.39 -14.59 4.28
CA PRO A 200 10.48 -15.52 4.53
C PRO A 200 10.73 -16.45 3.33
N ASN A 201 11.98 -16.83 3.08
CA ASN A 201 12.36 -17.65 1.92
C ASN A 201 11.64 -19.02 1.84
N ASN A 202 11.20 -19.56 2.98
CA ASN A 202 10.48 -20.83 3.05
C ASN A 202 8.95 -20.68 2.91
N PHE A 203 8.46 -19.45 2.70
CA PHE A 203 7.06 -19.14 2.49
C PHE A 203 6.78 -18.84 1.03
N LYS A 204 5.55 -19.15 0.63
CA LYS A 204 5.03 -18.90 -0.71
C LYS A 204 3.92 -17.86 -0.64
N LEU A 205 4.00 -16.91 -1.57
CA LEU A 205 2.93 -15.98 -1.90
C LEU A 205 2.37 -16.39 -3.26
N LEU A 206 1.09 -16.76 -3.31
CA LEU A 206 0.40 -17.02 -4.57
C LEU A 206 -0.12 -15.70 -5.16
N ASP A 207 -0.19 -15.63 -6.49
CA ASP A 207 -0.73 -14.46 -7.19
C ASP A 207 -2.16 -14.14 -6.71
N GLY A 208 -2.46 -12.86 -6.44
CA GLY A 208 -3.74 -12.47 -5.87
C GLY A 208 -3.91 -12.78 -4.37
N SER A 209 -2.90 -13.35 -3.70
CA SER A 209 -2.88 -13.50 -2.22
C SER A 209 -2.25 -12.31 -1.50
N ALA A 210 -1.93 -11.26 -2.24
CA ALA A 210 -1.64 -9.92 -1.73
C ALA A 210 -2.75 -8.96 -2.15
N LYS A 211 -3.15 -8.10 -1.22
CA LYS A 211 -4.14 -7.05 -1.44
C LYS A 211 -3.50 -5.69 -1.14
N GLU A 212 -3.56 -4.83 -2.14
CA GLU A 212 -3.17 -3.43 -2.00
C GLU A 212 -4.21 -2.69 -1.15
N GLY A 213 -3.73 -1.89 -0.19
CA GLY A 213 -4.57 -0.97 0.55
C GLY A 213 -4.95 0.24 -0.31
N ALA A 214 -6.16 0.75 -0.12
CA ALA A 214 -6.51 2.06 -0.68
C ALA A 214 -5.65 3.13 0.02
N PRO A 215 -4.90 3.97 -0.72
CA PRO A 215 -4.08 4.99 -0.11
C PRO A 215 -4.95 6.07 0.53
N GLU A 216 -4.63 6.42 1.77
CA GLU A 216 -5.11 7.61 2.44
C GLU A 216 -4.28 8.80 1.95
N ILE A 217 -4.95 9.77 1.32
CA ILE A 217 -4.29 10.92 0.68
C ILE A 217 -4.81 12.20 1.30
N SER A 218 -3.90 13.11 1.60
CA SER A 218 -4.23 14.46 2.05
C SER A 218 -3.33 15.49 1.37
N PHE A 219 -3.90 16.67 1.11
CA PHE A 219 -3.20 17.80 0.55
C PHE A 219 -3.22 18.97 1.53
N SER A 220 -2.14 19.75 1.57
CA SER A 220 -2.08 20.96 2.39
C SER A 220 -2.92 22.11 1.82
N ARG A 221 -3.34 22.01 0.56
CA ARG A 221 -4.12 23.00 -0.20
C ARG A 221 -5.13 22.33 -1.12
N GLN A 222 -6.19 23.06 -1.45
CA GLN A 222 -7.22 22.63 -2.41
C GLN A 222 -7.08 23.33 -3.76
N ALA A 223 -7.72 22.77 -4.78
CA ALA A 223 -7.75 23.38 -6.10
C ALA A 223 -8.42 24.77 -6.04
N GLY A 224 -7.79 25.76 -6.68
CA GLY A 224 -8.22 27.16 -6.67
C GLY A 224 -7.67 28.00 -5.50
N GLU A 225 -7.05 27.38 -4.50
CA GLU A 225 -6.41 28.12 -3.42
C GLU A 225 -5.15 28.84 -3.90
N ALA A 226 -4.97 30.06 -3.40
CA ALA A 226 -3.79 30.88 -3.62
C ALA A 226 -2.59 30.32 -2.83
N SER A 227 -1.56 29.85 -3.55
CA SER A 227 -0.32 29.33 -2.96
C SER A 227 0.75 29.19 -4.03
N ASP A 228 2.02 29.31 -3.66
CA ASP A 228 3.15 29.03 -4.57
C ASP A 228 3.38 27.52 -4.77
N GLY A 229 2.87 26.71 -3.85
CA GLY A 229 2.98 25.26 -3.86
C GLY A 229 2.11 24.60 -2.78
N PHE A 230 2.16 23.28 -2.72
CA PHE A 230 1.40 22.46 -1.78
C PHE A 230 2.16 21.18 -1.45
N THR A 231 1.80 20.57 -0.33
CA THR A 231 2.36 19.29 0.12
C THR A 231 1.28 18.22 -0.02
N ILE A 232 1.66 17.04 -0.49
CA ILE A 232 0.83 15.84 -0.46
C ILE A 232 1.40 14.87 0.57
N ASN A 233 0.53 14.21 1.34
CA ASN A 233 0.88 13.07 2.17
C ASN A 233 0.03 11.88 1.73
N ALA A 234 0.67 10.75 1.48
CA ALA A 234 0.02 9.49 1.14
C ALA A 234 0.50 8.39 2.09
N LYS A 235 -0.43 7.61 2.63
CA LYS A 235 -0.15 6.43 3.44
C LYS A 235 -0.98 5.26 2.92
N SER A 236 -0.40 4.06 2.88
CA SER A 236 -1.15 2.85 2.53
C SER A 236 -0.58 1.63 3.26
N GLN A 237 -1.40 0.59 3.35
CA GLN A 237 -1.05 -0.67 3.96
C GLN A 237 -1.40 -1.84 3.03
N ASN A 238 -0.38 -2.60 2.62
CA ASN A 238 -0.57 -3.85 1.89
C ASN A 238 -0.71 -5.02 2.86
N THR A 239 -1.57 -5.97 2.52
CA THR A 239 -1.78 -7.20 3.29
C THR A 239 -1.56 -8.41 2.41
N ALA A 240 -0.77 -9.38 2.87
CA ALA A 240 -0.55 -10.63 2.16
C ALA A 240 -0.82 -11.83 3.07
N VAL A 241 -1.34 -12.90 2.49
CA VAL A 241 -1.47 -14.20 3.14
C VAL A 241 -0.45 -15.15 2.51
N VAL A 242 0.44 -15.69 3.32
CA VAL A 242 1.51 -16.59 2.89
C VAL A 242 1.48 -17.89 3.69
N PHE A 243 2.02 -18.96 3.13
CA PHE A 243 2.10 -20.27 3.80
C PHE A 243 3.43 -20.96 3.46
N SER A 244 3.84 -21.93 4.27
CA SER A 244 5.02 -22.74 3.96
C SER A 244 4.66 -23.90 3.05
N GLU A 245 5.37 -24.04 1.92
CA GLU A 245 5.19 -25.19 1.01
C GLU A 245 5.60 -26.52 1.67
N GLN A 246 6.40 -26.47 2.75
CA GLN A 246 6.71 -27.63 3.58
C GLN A 246 5.45 -28.30 4.15
N TYR A 247 4.41 -27.53 4.48
CA TYR A 247 3.18 -28.12 5.02
C TYR A 247 2.40 -28.92 3.95
N ILE A 248 2.46 -28.48 2.70
CA ILE A 248 1.88 -29.23 1.57
C ILE A 248 2.71 -30.51 1.35
N ASN A 249 4.03 -30.44 1.51
CA ASN A 249 4.90 -31.60 1.42
C ASN A 249 4.55 -32.66 2.46
N GLU A 250 4.37 -32.26 3.72
CA GLU A 250 4.00 -33.19 4.80
C GLU A 250 2.62 -33.84 4.57
N LEU A 251 1.63 -33.08 4.08
CA LEU A 251 0.32 -33.63 3.69
C LEU A 251 0.44 -34.63 2.54
N ALA A 252 1.29 -34.33 1.55
CA ALA A 252 1.53 -35.21 0.41
C ALA A 252 2.22 -36.52 0.83
N ASP A 253 3.22 -36.46 1.71
CA ASP A 253 3.92 -37.64 2.24
C ASP A 253 2.94 -38.61 2.91
N GLN A 254 2.06 -38.09 3.76
CA GLN A 254 1.04 -38.91 4.41
C GLN A 254 0.05 -39.53 3.42
N LYS A 255 -0.35 -38.76 2.39
CA LYS A 255 -1.26 -39.27 1.36
C LYS A 255 -0.64 -40.42 0.59
N ILE A 256 0.62 -40.29 0.19
CA ILE A 256 1.38 -41.33 -0.54
C ILE A 256 1.49 -42.62 0.29
N ILE A 257 1.89 -42.50 1.56
CA ILE A 257 2.01 -43.66 2.46
C ILE A 257 0.66 -44.39 2.58
N SER A 258 -0.45 -43.64 2.66
CA SER A 258 -1.79 -44.22 2.76
C SER A 258 -2.27 -44.89 1.47
N SER A 259 -1.84 -44.43 0.30
CA SER A 259 -2.31 -44.94 -1.00
C SER A 259 -1.44 -46.05 -1.57
N SER A 260 -0.12 -46.01 -1.33
CA SER A 260 0.88 -46.85 -2.01
C SER A 260 1.43 -47.97 -1.12
N GLY A 261 0.94 -48.07 0.12
CA GLY A 261 1.35 -49.07 1.10
C GLY A 261 2.60 -48.68 1.89
N GLN A 262 2.83 -49.36 3.01
CA GLN A 262 3.90 -49.02 3.97
C GLN A 262 5.33 -49.15 3.42
N ASN A 263 5.51 -49.87 2.31
CA ASN A 263 6.84 -50.07 1.70
C ASN A 263 7.16 -49.04 0.61
N ALA A 264 6.26 -48.10 0.31
CA ALA A 264 6.54 -47.04 -0.65
C ALA A 264 7.60 -46.07 -0.10
N ILE A 265 8.65 -45.84 -0.88
CA ILE A 265 9.70 -44.86 -0.63
C ILE A 265 9.54 -43.73 -1.65
N VAL A 266 9.55 -42.50 -1.15
CA VAL A 266 9.52 -41.28 -1.96
C VAL A 266 10.88 -41.08 -2.62
N VAL A 267 10.92 -40.92 -3.94
CA VAL A 267 12.15 -40.54 -4.65
C VAL A 267 12.48 -39.08 -4.33
N PRO A 268 13.66 -38.76 -3.77
CA PRO A 268 14.00 -37.38 -3.42
C PRO A 268 14.05 -36.46 -4.65
N GLY A 269 13.51 -35.25 -4.52
CA GLY A 269 13.58 -34.23 -5.57
C GLY A 269 12.65 -34.40 -6.77
N SER A 270 11.90 -35.51 -6.88
CA SER A 270 10.92 -35.70 -7.97
C SER A 270 9.55 -35.06 -7.73
N ARG A 271 9.33 -34.46 -6.55
CA ARG A 271 8.05 -33.82 -6.22
C ARG A 271 7.77 -32.64 -7.14
N LYS A 272 6.54 -32.57 -7.66
CA LYS A 272 6.01 -31.39 -8.33
C LYS A 272 4.66 -31.03 -7.74
N ILE A 273 4.50 -29.78 -7.35
CA ILE A 273 3.25 -29.22 -6.83
C ILE A 273 2.71 -28.22 -7.85
N THR A 274 1.52 -28.50 -8.36
CA THR A 274 0.80 -27.63 -9.28
C THR A 274 -0.38 -27.01 -8.55
N TYR A 275 -0.47 -25.68 -8.55
CA TYR A 275 -1.56 -24.94 -7.94
C TYR A 275 -2.65 -24.74 -8.99
N ASN A 276 -3.76 -25.47 -8.87
CA ASN A 276 -4.82 -25.48 -9.88
C ASN A 276 -5.77 -24.29 -9.71
N SER A 277 -6.13 -23.99 -8.46
CA SER A 277 -6.95 -22.83 -8.10
C SER A 277 -6.76 -22.44 -6.65
N TRP A 278 -6.99 -21.17 -6.33
CA TRP A 278 -6.97 -20.68 -4.96
C TRP A 278 -7.86 -19.46 -4.78
N GLN A 279 -8.34 -19.26 -3.55
CA GLN A 279 -9.14 -18.11 -3.15
C GLN A 279 -8.70 -17.63 -1.77
N THR A 280 -8.32 -16.36 -1.68
CA THR A 280 -7.82 -15.75 -0.44
C THR A 280 -8.93 -15.00 0.28
N ASP A 281 -9.13 -15.31 1.55
CA ASP A 281 -9.99 -14.56 2.48
C ASP A 281 -9.09 -13.70 3.39
N PHE A 282 -8.90 -12.44 3.01
CA PHE A 282 -8.08 -11.49 3.77
C PHE A 282 -8.67 -11.14 5.14
N ASN A 283 -9.99 -11.25 5.33
CA ASN A 283 -10.64 -10.95 6.61
C ASN A 283 -10.32 -12.03 7.63
N LYS A 284 -10.42 -13.30 7.20
CA LYS A 284 -10.06 -14.45 8.04
C LYS A 284 -8.55 -14.70 8.05
N GLY A 285 -7.81 -14.18 7.08
CA GLY A 285 -6.37 -14.44 6.91
C GLY A 285 -6.11 -15.88 6.54
N GLY A 286 -6.81 -16.38 5.54
CA GLY A 286 -6.66 -17.73 5.03
C GLY A 286 -6.76 -17.79 3.52
N ILE A 287 -6.39 -18.94 2.98
CA ILE A 287 -6.45 -19.25 1.56
C ILE A 287 -6.93 -20.69 1.40
N ASP A 288 -7.99 -20.86 0.61
CA ASP A 288 -8.48 -22.16 0.20
C ASP A 288 -7.86 -22.46 -1.16
N MET A 289 -7.28 -23.65 -1.33
CA MET A 289 -6.48 -23.98 -2.50
C MET A 289 -6.67 -25.43 -2.93
N ASN A 290 -6.72 -25.65 -4.25
CA ASN A 290 -6.68 -26.97 -4.86
C ASN A 290 -5.33 -27.14 -5.52
N VAL A 291 -4.58 -28.15 -5.08
CA VAL A 291 -3.26 -28.45 -5.60
C VAL A 291 -3.23 -29.89 -6.13
N ASN A 292 -2.55 -30.09 -7.25
CA ASN A 292 -2.15 -31.42 -7.68
C ASN A 292 -0.71 -31.65 -7.23
N VAL A 293 -0.47 -32.77 -6.57
CA VAL A 293 0.89 -33.20 -6.20
C VAL A 293 1.21 -34.44 -7.03
N SER A 294 2.35 -34.39 -7.72
CA SER A 294 2.94 -35.58 -8.34
C SER A 294 4.30 -35.88 -7.73
N GLN A 295 4.58 -37.16 -7.57
CA GLN A 295 5.75 -37.67 -6.86
C GLN A 295 6.11 -39.05 -7.39
N ASP A 296 7.35 -39.22 -7.82
CA ASP A 296 7.86 -40.56 -8.10
C ASP A 296 8.09 -41.30 -6.79
N ILE A 297 7.60 -42.54 -6.76
CA ILE A 297 7.75 -43.48 -5.67
C ILE A 297 8.43 -44.74 -6.18
N THR A 298 9.11 -45.41 -5.27
CA THR A 298 9.64 -46.75 -5.47
C THR A 298 9.25 -47.64 -4.29
N GLN A 299 9.49 -48.94 -4.40
CA GLN A 299 9.17 -49.90 -3.34
C GLN A 299 10.45 -50.29 -2.62
N ASN A 300 10.38 -50.32 -1.29
CA ASN A 300 11.48 -50.81 -0.46
C ASN A 300 11.66 -52.31 -0.68
N ILE A 301 12.87 -52.73 -1.05
CA ILE A 301 13.25 -54.16 -1.08
C ILE A 301 14.07 -54.47 0.16
N ASN A 302 13.71 -55.56 0.84
CA ASN A 302 14.55 -56.11 1.89
C ASN A 302 15.82 -56.72 1.28
N ILE A 303 16.91 -55.95 1.32
CA ILE A 303 18.21 -56.33 0.76
C ILE A 303 18.78 -57.58 1.42
N GLU A 304 18.52 -57.80 2.71
CA GLU A 304 19.00 -59.00 3.40
C GLU A 304 18.28 -60.24 2.87
N SER A 305 16.94 -60.19 2.77
CA SER A 305 16.15 -61.29 2.20
C SER A 305 16.56 -61.58 0.76
N LEU A 306 16.72 -60.54 -0.07
CA LEU A 306 17.19 -60.71 -1.44
C LEU A 306 18.59 -61.34 -1.48
N ARG A 307 19.50 -60.93 -0.59
CA ARG A 307 20.85 -61.50 -0.52
C ARG A 307 20.79 -63.00 -0.20
N GLN A 308 19.98 -63.40 0.77
CA GLN A 308 19.79 -64.80 1.13
C GLN A 308 19.19 -65.60 -0.04
N ASP A 309 18.21 -65.02 -0.73
CA ASP A 309 17.57 -65.62 -1.91
C ASP A 309 18.53 -65.77 -3.08
N LEU A 310 19.68 -65.09 -3.11
CA LEU A 310 20.66 -65.21 -4.19
C LEU A 310 21.80 -66.20 -3.88
N VAL A 311 21.99 -66.60 -2.62
CA VAL A 311 23.11 -67.47 -2.20
C VAL A 311 23.15 -68.76 -3.01
N GLY A 312 24.32 -69.08 -3.57
CA GLY A 312 24.59 -70.32 -4.30
C GLY A 312 23.86 -70.49 -5.65
N LYS A 313 23.04 -69.52 -6.08
CA LYS A 313 22.30 -69.60 -7.34
C LYS A 313 23.19 -69.39 -8.56
N ASN A 314 22.86 -70.09 -9.64
CA ASN A 314 23.48 -69.85 -10.95
C ASN A 314 22.82 -68.69 -11.71
N GLU A 315 23.41 -68.24 -12.82
CA GLU A 315 22.90 -67.11 -13.60
C GLU A 315 21.41 -67.20 -13.95
N THR A 316 20.95 -68.37 -14.43
CA THR A 316 19.55 -68.58 -14.82
C THR A 316 18.61 -68.46 -13.63
N GLU A 317 19.01 -68.96 -12.47
CA GLU A 317 18.25 -68.87 -11.24
C GLU A 317 18.22 -67.46 -10.67
N ILE A 318 19.34 -66.73 -10.72
CA ILE A 318 19.44 -65.33 -10.31
C ILE A 318 18.50 -64.47 -11.15
N ARG A 319 18.54 -64.61 -12.49
CA ARG A 319 17.61 -63.91 -13.38
C ARG A 319 16.17 -64.21 -12.99
N ARG A 320 15.83 -65.47 -12.70
CA ARG A 320 14.47 -65.86 -12.30
C ARG A 320 14.04 -65.24 -10.96
N VAL A 321 14.95 -65.13 -9.98
CA VAL A 321 14.65 -64.46 -8.70
C VAL A 321 14.38 -62.99 -8.93
N LEU A 322 15.28 -62.29 -9.62
CA LEU A 322 15.18 -60.85 -9.86
C LEU A 322 13.98 -60.48 -10.74
N SER A 323 13.68 -61.25 -11.79
CA SER A 323 12.53 -61.00 -12.67
C SER A 323 11.17 -61.23 -12.02
N LYS A 324 11.11 -61.88 -10.84
CA LYS A 324 9.85 -62.01 -10.07
C LYS A 324 9.56 -60.78 -9.20
N MET A 325 10.55 -59.94 -8.97
CA MET A 325 10.42 -58.73 -8.16
C MET A 325 9.95 -57.59 -9.06
N GLN A 326 8.68 -57.23 -8.96
CA GLN A 326 8.07 -56.19 -9.80
C GLN A 326 8.64 -54.79 -9.53
N GLU A 327 9.30 -54.66 -8.38
CA GLU A 327 9.97 -53.46 -7.90
C GLU A 327 11.30 -53.19 -8.63
N ILE A 328 11.86 -54.20 -9.32
CA ILE A 328 13.13 -54.10 -10.03
C ILE A 328 12.87 -53.79 -11.51
N GLN A 329 13.42 -52.68 -12.00
CA GLN A 329 13.40 -52.33 -13.43
C GLN A 329 14.54 -52.99 -14.18
N ASP A 330 15.75 -52.92 -13.63
CA ASP A 330 16.93 -53.55 -14.20
C ASP A 330 17.86 -54.04 -13.09
N ALA A 331 18.65 -55.06 -13.38
CA ALA A 331 19.64 -55.57 -12.45
C ALA A 331 20.88 -56.07 -13.18
N LYS A 332 22.04 -55.58 -12.76
CA LYS A 332 23.35 -55.97 -13.29
C LYS A 332 24.11 -56.79 -12.26
N VAL A 333 24.45 -58.02 -12.64
CA VAL A 333 25.19 -58.94 -11.79
C VAL A 333 26.61 -59.06 -12.31
N THR A 334 27.61 -58.88 -11.44
CA THR A 334 29.02 -59.08 -11.77
C THR A 334 29.67 -60.04 -10.80
N PHE A 335 30.61 -60.84 -11.30
CA PHE A 335 31.30 -61.86 -10.52
C PHE A 335 32.81 -61.59 -10.51
N TRP A 336 33.44 -61.82 -9.37
CA TRP A 336 34.90 -61.78 -9.23
C TRP A 336 35.44 -63.04 -8.54
N PRO A 337 36.45 -63.71 -9.12
CA PRO A 337 37.08 -63.42 -10.40
C PRO A 337 36.19 -63.78 -11.61
N PHE A 338 36.53 -63.28 -12.80
CA PHE A 338 35.66 -63.32 -14.01
C PHE A 338 35.24 -64.73 -14.49
N TRP A 339 35.94 -65.79 -14.05
CA TRP A 339 35.61 -67.18 -14.40
C TRP A 339 34.48 -67.79 -13.56
N VAL A 340 34.02 -67.09 -12.51
CA VAL A 340 32.93 -67.54 -11.64
C VAL A 340 31.58 -67.33 -12.33
N ARG A 341 30.74 -68.37 -12.35
CA ARG A 341 29.44 -68.37 -13.07
C ARG A 341 28.21 -68.43 -12.15
N GLY A 342 28.39 -68.23 -10.85
CA GLY A 342 27.33 -68.35 -9.85
C GLY A 342 27.61 -67.57 -8.58
N MET A 343 26.55 -67.34 -7.79
CA MET A 343 26.63 -66.60 -6.54
C MET A 343 27.46 -67.36 -5.50
N PRO A 344 28.28 -66.65 -4.70
CA PRO A 344 28.96 -67.22 -3.54
C PRO A 344 27.98 -67.95 -2.59
N LEU A 345 28.47 -69.00 -1.93
CA LEU A 345 27.71 -69.75 -0.91
C LEU A 345 27.59 -69.00 0.42
N ARG A 346 28.30 -67.89 0.59
CA ARG A 346 28.22 -67.05 1.79
C ARG A 346 27.60 -65.71 1.43
N ALA A 347 26.53 -65.35 2.13
CA ALA A 347 25.82 -64.09 1.93
C ALA A 347 26.77 -62.88 2.08
N ASP A 348 27.70 -62.87 3.03
CA ASP A 348 28.66 -61.76 3.24
C ASP A 348 29.62 -61.49 2.07
N LYS A 349 29.60 -62.34 1.03
CA LYS A 349 30.36 -62.16 -0.22
C LYS A 349 29.51 -61.65 -1.39
N ILE A 350 28.22 -61.36 -1.14
CA ILE A 350 27.27 -60.82 -2.11
C ILE A 350 26.96 -59.38 -1.71
N ASN A 351 27.49 -58.43 -2.47
CA ASN A 351 27.19 -57.02 -2.30
C ASN A 351 25.99 -56.66 -3.18
N VAL A 352 24.96 -56.07 -2.58
CA VAL A 352 23.82 -55.54 -3.32
C VAL A 352 23.88 -54.02 -3.17
N LEU A 353 24.00 -53.32 -4.29
CA LEU A 353 24.05 -51.87 -4.33
C LEU A 353 22.84 -51.34 -5.07
N LEU A 354 22.29 -50.23 -4.58
CA LEU A 354 21.13 -49.57 -5.14
C LEU A 354 21.62 -48.40 -6.00
N LEU A 355 21.24 -48.40 -7.27
CA LEU A 355 21.52 -47.29 -8.16
C LEU A 355 20.36 -46.29 -8.08
N ASP A 356 20.58 -45.17 -7.39
CA ASP A 356 19.79 -43.98 -7.62
C ASP A 356 20.27 -43.33 -8.91
N ASP A 357 19.35 -43.13 -9.84
CA ASP A 357 19.52 -42.46 -11.14
C ASP A 357 20.07 -41.00 -11.02
N THR A 358 20.37 -40.54 -9.80
CA THR A 358 21.01 -39.25 -9.52
C THR A 358 22.54 -39.33 -9.56
N ALA A 359 23.13 -40.52 -9.59
CA ALA A 359 24.56 -40.70 -9.82
C ALA A 359 24.88 -40.83 -11.33
N GLN A 360 24.64 -39.75 -12.08
CA GLN A 360 25.55 -39.47 -13.19
C GLN A 360 26.91 -39.13 -12.58
N THR A 361 27.78 -40.12 -12.51
CA THR A 361 29.22 -39.89 -12.30
C THR A 361 29.88 -39.52 -13.64
N PRO A 362 30.92 -38.68 -13.63
CA PRO A 362 31.31 -37.73 -14.69
C PRO A 362 31.86 -38.35 -15.98
#